data_AF-A0A930FC96-F1
#
_entry.id   AF-A0A930FC96-F1
#
_cell.length_a   1.000
_cell.length_b   1.000
_cell.length_c   1.000
_cell.angle_alpha   90.00
_cell.angle_beta   90.00
_cell.angle_gamma   90.00
#
_symmetry.space_group_name_H-M   'P 1'
#
loop_
_entity.id
_entity.type
_entity.pdbx_description
1 polymer ?
#
loop_
_entity_poly.entity_id
_entity_poly.type
_entity_poly.pdbx_seq_one_letter_code
_entity_poly.pdbx_strand_id
1 'polypeptide(L)'
;MLDFPNRLKEKRKNKGYTQEQMSKLLDIGQSAYAKWENGRTEPTLENIVKLSKILDTSTDELLGRQVNFGDRIIFDISKYDLSNLKNFSEQEIYDLKATIVLELLDESTNTLAVKNRLTIKNKLDKDEESILDALLTESKTFADEIIAFDKFRKSQKSFKWPWQKNNNNLTTKDSNNIK
;
A
#
# COMPACT_ATOMS: atom_id res chain seq x y z
N MET A 1 3.13 22.20 2.37
CA MET A 1 3.56 22.26 3.78
C MET A 1 2.72 21.27 4.56
N LEU A 2 3.31 20.41 5.38
CA LEU A 2 2.56 19.41 6.16
C LEU A 2 1.88 20.13 7.33
N ASP A 3 0.56 20.29 7.25
CA ASP A 3 -0.22 21.03 8.25
C ASP A 3 -0.59 20.14 9.45
N PHE A 4 0.42 19.81 10.26
CA PHE A 4 0.25 19.01 11.48
C PHE A 4 -0.78 19.61 12.45
N PRO A 5 -0.75 20.93 12.77
CA PRO A 5 -1.69 21.52 13.73
C PRO A 5 -3.16 21.34 13.35
N ASN A 6 -3.51 21.56 12.07
CA ASN A 6 -4.88 21.38 11.63
C ASN A 6 -5.29 19.91 11.58
N ARG A 7 -4.42 18.99 11.14
CA ARG A 7 -4.72 17.54 11.17
C ARG A 7 -4.96 17.02 12.59
N LEU A 8 -4.11 17.42 13.54
CA LEU A 8 -4.29 17.06 14.95
C LEU A 8 -5.66 17.52 15.46
N LYS A 9 -6.03 18.75 15.15
CA LYS A 9 -7.31 19.35 15.53
C LYS A 9 -8.51 18.65 14.90
N GLU A 10 -8.42 18.28 13.62
CA GLU A 10 -9.45 17.51 12.93
C GLU A 10 -9.61 16.12 13.54
N LYS A 11 -8.51 15.38 13.71
CA LYS A 11 -8.54 14.04 14.31
C LYS A 11 -9.11 14.05 15.73
N ARG A 12 -8.72 15.03 16.55
CA ARG A 12 -9.30 15.21 17.89
C ARG A 12 -10.82 15.43 17.82
N LYS A 13 -11.27 16.35 16.96
CA LYS A 13 -12.70 16.65 16.80
C LYS A 13 -13.48 15.44 16.32
N ASN A 14 -12.93 14.65 15.40
CA ASN A 14 -13.55 13.42 14.90
C ASN A 14 -13.72 12.36 15.99
N LYS A 15 -12.82 12.33 16.99
CA LYS A 15 -12.96 11.51 18.20
C LYS A 15 -13.90 12.10 19.25
N GLY A 16 -14.40 13.32 19.04
CA GLY A 16 -15.29 14.00 19.98
C GLY A 16 -14.59 14.55 21.24
N TYR A 17 -13.26 14.59 21.27
CA TYR A 17 -12.52 15.06 22.45
C TYR A 17 -12.38 16.58 22.49
N THR A 18 -12.47 17.16 23.69
CA THR A 18 -12.03 18.53 23.95
C THR A 18 -10.51 18.60 24.09
N GLN A 19 -9.93 19.80 23.97
CA GLN A 19 -8.48 19.99 24.22
C GLN A 19 -8.09 19.58 25.66
N GLU A 20 -8.98 19.81 26.63
CA GLU A 20 -8.77 19.43 28.02
C GLU A 20 -8.79 17.90 28.22
N GLN A 21 -9.73 17.21 27.56
CA GLN A 21 -9.78 15.75 27.59
C GLN A 21 -8.53 15.15 26.96
N MET A 22 -8.08 15.68 25.82
CA MET A 22 -6.83 15.22 25.20
C MET A 22 -5.61 15.44 26.10
N SER A 23 -5.51 16.61 26.73
CA SER A 23 -4.37 16.86 27.63
C SER A 23 -4.35 15.91 28.82
N LYS A 24 -5.52 15.54 29.35
CA LYS A 24 -5.65 14.53 30.41
C LYS A 24 -5.24 13.13 29.94
N LEU A 25 -5.68 12.72 28.75
CA LEU A 25 -5.33 11.43 28.16
C LEU A 25 -3.82 11.30 27.85
N LEU A 26 -3.17 12.42 27.55
CA LEU A 26 -1.75 12.51 27.24
C LEU A 26 -0.85 12.73 28.46
N ASP A 27 -1.44 12.99 29.63
CA ASP A 27 -0.75 13.40 30.86
C ASP A 27 0.15 14.65 30.65
N ILE A 28 -0.42 15.70 30.06
CA ILE A 28 0.23 16.99 29.81
C ILE A 28 -0.66 18.15 30.21
N GLY A 29 -0.09 19.36 30.31
CA GLY A 29 -0.88 20.58 30.49
C GLY A 29 -1.75 20.93 29.27
N GLN A 30 -2.99 21.38 29.49
CA GLN A 30 -3.89 21.84 28.42
C GLN A 30 -3.26 22.92 27.53
N SER A 31 -2.49 23.84 28.14
CA SER A 31 -1.75 24.87 27.40
C SER A 31 -0.72 24.29 26.43
N ALA A 32 -0.06 23.18 26.78
CA ALA A 32 0.87 22.50 25.87
C ALA A 32 0.13 21.91 24.67
N TYR A 33 -0.98 21.20 24.90
CA TYR A 33 -1.80 20.66 23.82
C TYR A 33 -2.35 21.75 22.90
N ALA A 34 -2.85 22.85 23.48
CA ALA A 34 -3.35 23.99 22.71
C ALA A 34 -2.26 24.66 21.86
N LYS A 35 -1.00 24.70 22.34
CA LYS A 35 0.12 25.21 21.54
C LYS A 35 0.38 24.34 20.31
N TRP A 36 0.21 23.01 20.41
CA TRP A 36 0.36 22.10 19.27
C TRP A 36 -0.71 22.33 18.19
N GLU A 37 -1.98 22.44 18.56
CA GLU A 37 -3.06 22.71 17.59
C GLU A 37 -3.00 24.11 16.96
N ASN A 38 -2.27 25.03 17.58
CA ASN A 38 -2.05 26.38 17.06
C ASN A 38 -0.68 26.53 16.37
N GLY A 39 0.09 25.45 16.22
CA GLY A 39 1.41 25.47 15.57
C GLY A 39 2.48 26.29 16.29
N ARG A 40 2.33 26.56 17.59
CA ARG A 40 3.29 27.35 18.38
C ARG A 40 4.47 26.52 18.87
N THR A 41 4.25 25.24 19.12
CA THR A 41 5.26 24.26 19.52
C THR A 41 4.93 22.91 18.92
N GLU A 42 5.91 22.00 18.88
CA GLU A 42 5.73 20.64 18.40
C GLU A 42 5.67 19.64 19.57
N PRO A 43 4.93 18.53 19.42
CA PRO A 43 4.98 17.42 20.36
C PRO A 43 6.30 16.64 20.24
N THR A 44 6.72 16.01 21.33
CA THR A 44 7.84 15.05 21.31
C THR A 44 7.46 13.78 20.53
N LEU A 45 8.47 13.00 20.12
CA LEU A 45 8.26 11.70 19.47
C LEU A 45 7.36 10.77 20.30
N GLU A 46 7.60 10.71 21.61
CA GLU A 46 6.78 9.92 22.54
C GLU A 46 5.31 10.38 22.52
N ASN A 47 5.07 11.69 22.51
CA ASN A 47 3.72 12.25 22.44
C ASN A 47 3.05 11.98 21.09
N ILE A 48 3.80 11.96 19.99
CA ILE A 48 3.27 11.58 18.67
C ILE A 48 2.79 10.12 18.67
N VAL A 49 3.55 9.22 19.29
CA VAL A 49 3.15 7.80 19.43
C VAL A 49 1.93 7.64 20.34
N LYS A 50 1.84 8.43 21.43
CA LYS A 50 0.64 8.43 22.28
C LYS A 50 -0.59 8.97 21.54
N LEU A 51 -0.42 10.07 20.80
CA LEU A 51 -1.46 10.66 19.96
C LEU A 51 -1.99 9.68 18.93
N SER A 52 -1.10 8.94 18.25
CA SER A 52 -1.51 7.97 17.23
C SER A 52 -2.39 6.86 17.82
N LYS A 53 -2.07 6.41 19.04
CA LYS A 53 -2.88 5.42 19.78
C LYS A 53 -4.23 6.00 20.23
N ILE A 54 -4.25 7.18 20.84
CA ILE A 54 -5.49 7.80 21.37
C ILE A 54 -6.46 8.16 20.24
N LEU A 55 -5.92 8.59 19.09
CA LEU A 55 -6.70 9.05 17.94
C LEU A 55 -7.01 7.92 16.94
N ASP A 56 -6.62 6.67 17.24
CA ASP A 56 -6.71 5.50 16.35
C ASP A 56 -6.28 5.80 14.90
N THR A 57 -5.05 6.27 14.75
CA THR A 57 -4.47 6.73 13.47
C THR A 57 -3.00 6.35 13.42
N SER A 58 -2.37 6.33 12.24
CA SER A 58 -0.92 6.13 12.16
C SER A 58 -0.15 7.43 12.43
N THR A 59 1.11 7.30 12.85
CA THR A 59 2.01 8.45 12.97
C THR A 59 2.27 9.11 11.62
N ASP A 60 2.36 8.30 10.55
CA ASP A 60 2.46 8.78 9.17
C ASP A 60 1.29 9.72 8.82
N GLU A 61 0.07 9.31 9.14
CA GLU A 61 -1.14 10.10 8.84
C GLU A 61 -1.18 11.40 9.64
N LEU A 62 -0.82 11.37 10.94
CA LEU A 62 -0.72 12.57 11.77
C LEU A 62 0.31 13.56 11.23
N LEU A 63 1.48 13.06 10.84
CA LEU A 63 2.57 13.86 10.26
C LEU A 63 2.27 14.25 8.82
N GLY A 64 1.20 13.73 8.23
CA GLY A 64 0.76 14.05 6.87
C GLY A 64 1.51 13.35 5.76
N ARG A 65 2.24 12.30 6.09
CA ARG A 65 2.75 11.37 5.10
C ARG A 65 1.58 10.57 4.58
N GLN A 66 1.10 10.92 3.40
CA GLN A 66 0.31 10.00 2.62
C GLN A 66 1.25 8.86 2.24
N VAL A 67 1.02 7.66 2.79
CA VAL A 67 1.75 6.48 2.34
C VAL A 67 1.31 6.23 0.91
N ASN A 68 2.02 6.79 -0.05
CA ASN A 68 1.83 6.44 -1.44
C ASN A 68 2.41 5.04 -1.63
N PHE A 69 1.75 4.23 -2.45
CA PHE A 69 2.22 2.88 -2.79
C PHE A 69 3.71 2.89 -3.23
N GLY A 70 4.13 3.97 -3.90
CA GLY A 70 5.51 4.18 -4.33
C GLY A 70 6.53 4.63 -3.28
N ASP A 71 6.11 5.04 -2.08
CA ASP A 71 7.03 5.48 -1.03
C ASP A 71 7.69 4.31 -0.30
N ARG A 72 7.10 3.10 -0.41
CA ARG A 72 7.57 1.86 0.22
C ARG A 72 8.14 0.88 -0.80
N ILE A 73 7.61 0.89 -2.01
CA ILE A 73 8.01 -0.05 -3.06
C ILE A 73 9.20 0.51 -3.83
N ILE A 74 10.31 -0.22 -3.80
CA ILE A 74 11.45 0.04 -4.67
C ILE A 74 11.01 -0.31 -6.10
N PHE A 75 10.69 0.70 -6.90
CA PHE A 75 10.25 0.49 -8.30
C PHE A 75 11.30 -0.15 -9.22
N ASP A 76 12.56 -0.18 -8.77
CA ASP A 76 13.66 -0.77 -9.51
C ASP A 76 14.07 -2.09 -8.86
N ILE A 77 13.67 -3.20 -9.47
CA ILE A 77 13.96 -4.54 -8.97
C ILE A 77 15.47 -4.81 -8.84
N SER A 78 16.30 -4.10 -9.61
CA SER A 78 17.75 -4.23 -9.53
C SER A 78 18.33 -3.63 -8.25
N LYS A 79 17.56 -2.86 -7.47
CA LYS A 79 17.98 -2.33 -6.17
C LYS A 79 17.61 -3.23 -4.99
N TYR A 80 16.72 -4.20 -5.19
CA TYR A 80 16.38 -5.18 -4.16
C TYR A 80 17.59 -6.07 -3.85
N ASP A 81 17.93 -6.20 -2.57
CA ASP A 81 18.89 -7.19 -2.08
C ASP A 81 18.13 -8.48 -1.83
N LEU A 82 18.47 -9.55 -2.54
CA LEU A 82 17.83 -10.86 -2.43
C LEU A 82 18.76 -11.90 -1.78
N SER A 83 19.92 -11.50 -1.26
CA SER A 83 20.93 -12.42 -0.70
C SER A 83 20.49 -13.19 0.55
N ASN A 84 19.28 -12.92 1.07
CA ASN A 84 18.71 -13.62 2.20
C ASN A 84 17.22 -13.93 1.98
N LEU A 85 16.85 -14.28 0.74
CA LEU A 85 15.45 -14.41 0.31
C LEU A 85 14.66 -15.41 1.15
N LYS A 86 15.32 -16.45 1.68
CA LYS A 86 14.68 -17.48 2.54
C LYS A 86 14.11 -16.91 3.84
N ASN A 87 14.66 -15.80 4.32
CA ASN A 87 14.33 -15.21 5.61
C ASN A 87 13.54 -13.90 5.49
N PHE A 88 13.00 -13.61 4.30
CA PHE A 88 12.16 -12.43 4.12
C PHE A 88 10.89 -12.54 4.96
N SER A 89 10.52 -11.44 5.59
CA SER A 89 9.21 -11.25 6.18
C SER A 89 8.12 -11.26 5.11
N GLU A 90 6.89 -11.50 5.53
CA GLU A 90 5.73 -11.51 4.62
C GLU A 90 5.60 -10.19 3.86
N GLN A 91 5.85 -9.07 4.53
CA GLN A 91 5.82 -7.74 3.90
C GLN A 91 6.89 -7.59 2.82
N GLU A 92 8.12 -8.04 3.07
CA GLU A 92 9.21 -7.98 2.09
C GLU A 92 8.90 -8.83 0.85
N ILE A 93 8.24 -9.97 1.04
CA ILE A 93 7.75 -10.80 -0.07
C ILE A 93 6.67 -10.07 -0.87
N TYR A 94 5.69 -9.42 -0.23
CA TYR A 94 4.66 -8.67 -0.96
C TYR A 94 5.26 -7.48 -1.72
N ASP A 95 6.18 -6.75 -1.12
CA ASP A 95 6.85 -5.60 -1.76
C ASP A 95 7.70 -6.06 -2.95
N LEU A 96 8.39 -7.20 -2.83
CA LEU A 96 9.13 -7.82 -3.93
C LEU A 96 8.18 -8.28 -5.05
N LYS A 97 7.08 -8.96 -4.72
CA LYS A 97 6.07 -9.36 -5.71
C LYS A 97 5.51 -8.15 -6.46
N ALA A 98 5.13 -7.09 -5.75
CA ALA A 98 4.64 -5.87 -6.37
C ALA A 98 5.68 -5.26 -7.32
N THR A 99 6.96 -5.25 -6.92
CA THR A 99 8.08 -4.79 -7.75
C THR A 99 8.24 -5.63 -9.01
N ILE A 100 8.22 -6.97 -8.88
CA ILE A 100 8.28 -7.90 -10.02
C ILE A 100 7.13 -7.66 -10.98
N VAL A 101 5.90 -7.55 -10.48
CA VAL A 101 4.72 -7.28 -11.30
C VAL A 101 4.93 -6.02 -12.12
N LEU A 102 5.37 -4.92 -11.50
CA LEU A 102 5.57 -3.64 -12.18
C LEU A 102 6.61 -3.74 -13.29
N GLU A 103 7.70 -4.47 -13.08
CA GLU A 103 8.70 -4.75 -14.13
C GLU A 103 8.06 -5.54 -15.29
N LEU A 104 7.30 -6.60 -14.98
CA LEU A 104 6.67 -7.48 -15.97
C LEU A 104 5.48 -6.86 -16.71
N LEU A 105 4.98 -5.69 -16.28
CA LEU A 105 3.99 -4.92 -17.05
C LEU A 105 4.59 -4.31 -18.32
N ASP A 106 5.92 -4.13 -18.37
CA ASP A 106 6.60 -3.77 -19.61
C ASP A 106 6.66 -5.00 -20.53
N GLU A 107 5.87 -5.00 -21.61
CA GLU A 107 5.79 -6.09 -22.57
C GLU A 107 7.13 -6.43 -23.24
N SER A 108 8.15 -5.55 -23.15
CA SER A 108 9.50 -5.85 -23.63
C SER A 108 10.30 -6.77 -22.70
N THR A 109 9.87 -6.94 -21.45
CA THR A 109 10.56 -7.73 -20.44
C THR A 109 10.13 -9.19 -20.46
N ASN A 110 11.10 -10.08 -20.21
CA ASN A 110 10.87 -11.52 -20.10
C ASN A 110 11.21 -12.00 -18.70
N THR A 111 10.32 -12.80 -18.10
CA THR A 111 10.51 -13.44 -16.80
C THR A 111 11.86 -14.15 -16.66
N LEU A 112 12.34 -14.82 -17.71
CA LEU A 112 13.65 -15.49 -17.70
C LEU A 112 14.81 -14.50 -17.62
N ALA A 113 14.71 -13.36 -18.31
CA ALA A 113 15.73 -12.31 -18.26
C ALA A 113 15.78 -11.67 -16.86
N VAL A 114 14.61 -11.42 -16.26
CA VAL A 114 14.50 -10.91 -14.90
C VAL A 114 15.10 -11.90 -13.89
N LYS A 115 14.75 -13.18 -13.98
CA LYS A 115 15.32 -14.25 -13.14
C LYS A 115 16.85 -14.25 -13.21
N ASN A 116 17.40 -14.40 -14.42
CA ASN A 116 18.84 -14.52 -14.61
C ASN A 116 19.59 -13.30 -14.04
N ARG A 117 19.07 -12.09 -14.26
CA ARG A 117 19.63 -10.85 -13.70
C ARG A 117 19.66 -10.88 -12.17
N LEU A 118 18.57 -11.29 -11.52
CA LEU A 118 18.46 -11.30 -10.06
C LEU A 118 19.30 -12.41 -9.42
N THR A 119 19.30 -13.60 -10.01
CA THR A 119 20.12 -14.73 -9.56
C THR A 119 21.60 -14.38 -9.60
N ILE A 120 22.09 -13.85 -10.74
CA ILE A 120 23.51 -13.49 -10.92
C ILE A 120 23.90 -12.36 -9.97
N LYS A 121 23.06 -11.33 -9.85
CA LYS A 121 23.36 -10.16 -9.00
C LYS A 121 23.48 -10.56 -7.53
N ASN A 122 22.55 -11.36 -7.01
CA ASN A 122 22.44 -11.65 -5.58
C ASN A 122 23.13 -12.96 -5.17
N LYS A 123 23.70 -13.69 -6.14
CA LYS A 123 24.37 -14.99 -5.94
C LYS A 123 23.48 -16.00 -5.22
N LEU A 124 22.23 -16.10 -5.68
CA LEU A 124 21.22 -16.94 -5.04
C LEU A 124 21.63 -18.41 -5.07
N ASP A 125 21.32 -19.13 -4.00
CA ASP A 125 21.43 -20.58 -3.98
C ASP A 125 20.22 -21.26 -4.65
N LYS A 126 20.28 -22.59 -4.78
CA LYS A 126 19.24 -23.37 -5.47
C LYS A 126 17.86 -23.26 -4.82
N ASP A 127 17.78 -23.13 -3.50
CA ASP A 127 16.49 -23.00 -2.82
C ASP A 127 15.94 -21.59 -3.00
N GLU A 128 16.81 -20.57 -2.93
CA GLU A 128 16.45 -19.18 -3.19
C GLU A 128 16.00 -18.97 -4.64
N GLU A 129 16.66 -19.62 -5.59
CA GLU A 129 16.21 -19.66 -6.99
C GLU A 129 14.82 -20.27 -7.13
N SER A 130 14.53 -21.34 -6.38
CA SER A 130 13.20 -21.97 -6.38
C SER A 130 12.13 -21.06 -5.79
N ILE A 131 12.46 -20.30 -4.74
CA ILE A 131 11.56 -19.28 -4.16
C ILE A 131 11.31 -18.19 -5.19
N LEU A 132 12.38 -17.66 -5.80
CA LEU A 132 12.28 -16.63 -6.83
C LEU A 132 11.44 -17.09 -8.03
N ASP A 133 11.56 -18.35 -8.46
CA ASP A 133 10.74 -18.93 -9.52
C ASP A 133 9.25 -18.93 -9.18
N ALA A 134 8.89 -19.32 -7.96
CA ALA A 134 7.51 -19.28 -7.49
C ALA A 134 6.97 -17.84 -7.50
N LEU A 135 7.74 -16.90 -6.95
CA LEU A 135 7.38 -15.48 -6.93
C LEU A 135 7.19 -14.89 -8.33
N LEU A 136 8.10 -15.21 -9.26
CA LEU A 136 8.05 -14.77 -10.65
C LEU A 136 6.83 -15.33 -11.37
N THR A 137 6.49 -16.60 -11.11
CA THR A 137 5.33 -17.27 -11.74
C THR A 137 4.02 -16.63 -11.30
N GLU A 138 3.85 -16.42 -9.99
CA GLU A 138 2.67 -15.74 -9.45
C GLU A 138 2.56 -14.31 -9.97
N SER A 139 3.68 -13.57 -9.93
CA SER A 139 3.73 -12.18 -10.40
C SER A 139 3.44 -12.06 -11.89
N LYS A 140 3.94 -12.99 -12.71
CA LYS A 140 3.67 -13.03 -14.15
C LYS A 140 2.20 -13.28 -14.44
N THR A 141 1.58 -14.21 -13.72
CA THR A 141 0.14 -14.51 -13.85
C THR A 141 -0.69 -13.24 -13.61
N PHE A 142 -0.39 -12.51 -12.53
CA PHE A 142 -1.08 -11.26 -12.21
C PHE A 142 -0.79 -10.12 -13.21
N ALA A 143 0.45 -9.98 -13.67
CA ALA A 143 0.81 -9.00 -14.70
C ALA A 143 0.05 -9.26 -16.01
N ASP A 144 -0.07 -10.52 -16.43
CA ASP A 144 -0.83 -10.91 -17.62
C ASP A 144 -2.32 -10.60 -17.49
N GLU A 145 -2.91 -10.79 -16.30
CA GLU A 145 -4.29 -10.37 -16.02
C GLU A 145 -4.47 -8.86 -16.16
N ILE A 146 -3.54 -8.06 -15.64
CA ILE A 146 -3.57 -6.59 -15.77
C ILE A 146 -3.46 -6.16 -17.23
N ILE A 147 -2.51 -6.74 -17.98
CA ILE A 147 -2.31 -6.43 -19.40
C ILE A 147 -3.56 -6.81 -20.21
N ALA A 148 -4.16 -7.97 -19.93
CA ALA A 148 -5.40 -8.41 -20.57
C ALA A 148 -6.55 -7.44 -20.26
N PHE A 149 -6.66 -6.99 -19.00
CA PHE A 149 -7.65 -6.00 -18.59
C PHE A 149 -7.45 -4.64 -19.27
N ASP A 150 -6.22 -4.15 -19.39
CA ASP A 150 -5.92 -2.90 -20.09
C ASP A 150 -6.26 -2.97 -21.59
N LYS A 151 -5.87 -4.07 -22.25
CA LYS A 151 -6.25 -4.35 -23.65
C LYS A 151 -7.76 -4.36 -23.81
N PHE A 152 -8.46 -5.01 -22.89
CA PHE A 152 -9.92 -5.02 -22.86
C PHE A 152 -10.51 -3.60 -22.69
N ARG A 153 -10.04 -2.82 -21.70
CA ARG A 153 -10.51 -1.45 -21.43
C ARG A 153 -10.34 -0.55 -22.65
N LYS A 154 -9.21 -0.65 -23.35
CA LYS A 154 -8.93 0.08 -24.59
C LYS A 154 -9.83 -0.35 -25.76
N SER A 155 -10.33 -1.59 -25.75
CA SER A 155 -11.15 -2.13 -26.83
C SER A 155 -12.60 -1.62 -26.91
N GLN A 156 -13.08 -0.87 -25.90
CA GLN A 156 -14.46 -0.33 -25.80
C GLN A 156 -15.59 -1.38 -25.95
N LYS A 157 -15.27 -2.68 -25.88
CA LYS A 157 -16.24 -3.78 -25.91
C LYS A 157 -16.84 -3.97 -24.52
N SER A 158 -18.03 -4.59 -24.40
CA SER A 158 -18.58 -4.95 -23.09
C SER A 158 -17.75 -6.08 -22.46
N PHE A 159 -17.28 -5.90 -21.21
CA PHE A 159 -16.56 -6.96 -20.50
C PHE A 159 -17.55 -7.99 -19.98
N LYS A 160 -17.20 -9.26 -20.06
CA LYS A 160 -17.82 -10.29 -19.23
C LYS A 160 -16.78 -10.83 -18.27
N TRP A 161 -16.86 -10.38 -17.02
CA TRP A 161 -16.03 -10.83 -15.92
C TRP A 161 -16.12 -12.35 -15.73
N PRO A 162 -15.07 -13.02 -15.21
CA PRO A 162 -15.08 -14.47 -14.97
C PRO A 162 -16.26 -14.95 -14.12
N TRP A 163 -16.68 -14.19 -13.09
CA TRP A 163 -17.86 -14.52 -12.27
C TRP A 163 -19.20 -14.34 -13.00
N GLN A 164 -19.23 -13.61 -14.12
CA GLN A 164 -20.42 -13.49 -14.97
C GLN A 164 -20.57 -14.68 -15.94
N LYS A 165 -19.52 -15.48 -16.14
CA LYS A 165 -19.57 -16.66 -17.02
C LYS A 165 -20.25 -17.88 -16.35
N ASN A 166 -20.33 -17.91 -15.02
CA ASN A 166 -20.93 -18.99 -14.26
C ASN A 166 -22.40 -18.75 -13.85
N ASN A 167 -22.98 -17.59 -14.17
CA ASN A 167 -24.35 -17.24 -13.80
C ASN A 167 -25.26 -17.17 -15.05
N ASN A 168 -25.67 -18.32 -15.57
CA ASN A 168 -26.69 -18.41 -16.62
C ASN A 168 -28.12 -18.12 -16.12
N ASN A 169 -28.34 -17.80 -14.83
CA ASN A 169 -29.67 -17.64 -14.24
C ASN A 169 -29.99 -16.23 -13.71
N LEU A 170 -29.23 -15.19 -14.07
CA LEU A 170 -29.62 -13.80 -13.78
C LEU A 170 -29.75 -13.03 -15.09
N THR A 171 -30.79 -13.37 -15.86
CA THR A 171 -31.33 -12.41 -16.84
C THR A 171 -31.88 -11.23 -16.04
N THR A 172 -31.28 -10.06 -16.18
CA THR A 172 -31.81 -8.79 -15.72
C THR A 172 -33.13 -8.52 -16.45
N LYS A 173 -34.25 -8.99 -15.89
CA LYS A 173 -35.60 -8.58 -16.31
C LYS A 173 -36.17 -7.43 -15.50
N ASP A 174 -35.49 -6.95 -14.47
CA ASP A 174 -36.01 -5.88 -13.60
C ASP A 174 -35.20 -4.58 -13.68
N SER A 175 -35.04 -4.06 -14.90
CA SER A 175 -34.59 -2.66 -15.11
C SER A 175 -35.54 -1.90 -16.02
N ASN A 176 -36.85 -2.11 -15.83
CA ASN A 176 -37.91 -1.27 -16.36
C ASN A 176 -39.05 -1.16 -15.32
N ASN A 177 -38.83 -0.38 -14.26
CA ASN A 177 -39.85 0.43 -13.59
C ASN A 177 -39.31 1.01 -12.28
N ILE A 178 -38.72 2.21 -12.34
CA ILE A 178 -38.94 3.21 -11.29
C ILE A 178 -39.14 4.54 -12.04
N LYS A 179 -40.39 5.00 -12.07
CA LYS A 179 -40.76 6.39 -12.31
C LYS A 179 -40.44 7.20 -11.05
#